data_AF-A0A1Y1LQW7-F1
#
_entry.id   AF-A0A1Y1LQW7-F1
#
_cell.length_a   1.000
_cell.length_b   1.000
_cell.length_c   1.000
_cell.angle_alpha   90.00
_cell.angle_beta   90.00
_cell.angle_gamma   90.00
#
_symmetry.space_group_name_H-M   'P 1'
#
loop_
_entity.id
_entity.type
_entity.pdbx_description
1 polymer ?
#
loop_
_entity_poly.entity_id
_entity_poly.type
_entity_poly.pdbx_seq_one_letter_code
_entity_poly.pdbx_strand_id
1 'polypeptide(L)'
;EGDIIYECNSRRVVRHGDTITKYTTSPHGFGVCDHPNESLALRFIKENTTIPVPAVISSDWDRITMEYIEGQTLKEAWPTLTPDQRSEILAQLRDYIAQMRRLGGIY
;
A
#
# COMPACT_ATOMS: atom_id res chain seq x y z
N GLU A 1 6.50 -10.82 18.21
CA GLU A 1 5.22 -11.48 17.89
C GLU A 1 4.35 -10.47 17.14
N GLY A 2 3.47 -10.92 16.24
CA GLY A 2 2.63 -10.04 15.43
C GLY A 2 1.43 -10.79 14.89
N ASP A 3 0.38 -10.06 14.55
CA ASP A 3 -0.91 -10.64 14.14
C ASP A 3 -0.94 -10.82 12.63
N ILE A 4 -1.26 -12.02 12.15
CA ILE A 4 -1.49 -12.26 10.72
C ILE A 4 -2.84 -11.63 10.36
N ILE A 5 -2.81 -10.57 9.56
CA ILE A 5 -4.02 -9.85 9.11
C ILE A 5 -4.44 -10.24 7.69
N TYR A 6 -3.56 -10.91 6.94
CA TYR A 6 -3.86 -11.44 5.62
C TYR A 6 -2.93 -12.61 5.26
N GLU A 7 -3.50 -13.65 4.65
CA GLU A 7 -2.76 -14.78 4.09
C GLU A 7 -3.41 -15.22 2.78
N CYS A 8 -2.59 -15.43 1.74
CA CYS A 8 -3.02 -16.00 0.47
C CYS A 8 -1.85 -16.72 -0.20
N ASN A 9 -1.98 -18.04 -0.36
CA ASN A 9 -0.92 -18.91 -0.87
C ASN A 9 0.39 -18.73 -0.08
N SER A 10 1.48 -18.33 -0.74
CA SER A 10 2.77 -18.06 -0.10
C SER A 10 2.90 -16.65 0.47
N ARG A 11 1.92 -15.75 0.26
CA ARG A 11 1.99 -14.34 0.67
C ARG A 11 1.27 -14.13 1.99
N ARG A 12 1.92 -13.39 2.89
CA ARG A 12 1.43 -13.07 4.23
C ARG A 12 1.62 -11.59 4.53
N VAL A 13 0.74 -11.07 5.38
CA VAL A 13 0.87 -9.73 5.98
C VAL A 13 0.72 -9.88 7.48
N VAL A 14 1.76 -9.47 8.20
CA VAL A 14 1.79 -9.51 9.67
C VAL A 14 1.86 -8.09 10.19
N ARG A 15 1.03 -7.77 11.18
CA ARG A 15 1.03 -6.49 11.89
C ARG A 15 1.90 -6.58 13.14
N HIS A 16 2.73 -5.56 13.33
CA HIS A 16 3.60 -5.35 14.49
C HIS A 16 3.35 -3.93 15.04
N GLY A 17 2.33 -3.78 15.88
CA GLY A 17 1.92 -2.47 16.39
C GLY A 17 1.57 -1.50 15.26
N ASP A 18 2.41 -0.48 15.09
CA ASP A 18 2.28 0.62 14.11
C ASP A 18 2.94 0.30 12.76
N THR A 19 3.43 -0.93 12.58
CA THR A 19 4.06 -1.38 11.34
C THR A 19 3.41 -2.66 10.83
N ILE A 20 3.53 -2.89 9.53
CA ILE A 20 3.19 -4.16 8.90
C ILE A 20 4.37 -4.67 8.09
N THR A 21 4.49 -5.99 8.02
CA THR A 21 5.43 -6.69 7.14
C THR A 21 4.65 -7.55 6.16
N LYS A 22 4.74 -7.20 4.88
CA LYS A 22 4.31 -8.07 3.78
C LYS A 22 5.48 -8.96 3.41
N TYR A 23 5.30 -10.27 3.36
CA TYR A 23 6.36 -11.17 2.93
C TYR A 23 5.82 -12.39 2.19
N THR A 24 6.73 -13.10 1.54
CA THR A 24 6.43 -14.33 0.81
C THR A 24 7.33 -15.47 1.27
N THR A 25 6.78 -16.68 1.31
CA THR A 25 7.58 -17.91 1.53
C THR A 25 7.98 -18.60 0.24
N SER A 26 7.80 -17.92 -0.91
CA SER A 26 8.32 -18.40 -2.19
C SER A 26 9.85 -18.39 -2.17
N PRO A 27 10.53 -19.44 -2.68
CA PRO A 27 11.99 -19.43 -2.82
C PRO A 27 12.49 -18.38 -3.82
N HIS A 28 11.60 -17.83 -4.66
CA HIS A 28 11.91 -16.74 -5.60
C HIS A 28 11.51 -15.36 -5.06
N GLY A 29 11.09 -15.26 -3.80
CA GLY A 29 10.76 -13.98 -3.18
C GLY A 29 9.60 -13.31 -3.90
N PHE A 30 9.70 -11.99 -4.09
CA PHE A 30 8.81 -11.22 -4.93
C PHE A 30 9.20 -11.21 -6.42
N GLY A 31 10.08 -12.13 -6.86
CA GLY A 31 10.54 -12.22 -8.24
C GLY A 31 11.62 -11.20 -8.60
N VAL A 32 12.36 -10.71 -7.60
CA VAL A 32 13.44 -9.72 -7.70
C VAL A 32 14.60 -10.11 -6.79
N CYS A 33 15.80 -9.58 -7.05
CA CYS A 33 17.00 -9.94 -6.28
C CYS A 33 17.28 -9.04 -5.06
N ASP A 34 16.71 -7.83 -4.99
CA ASP A 34 17.09 -6.83 -3.98
C ASP A 34 15.87 -6.23 -3.28
N HIS A 35 15.07 -5.44 -4.01
CA HIS A 35 13.87 -4.80 -3.45
C HIS A 35 12.64 -5.03 -4.32
N PRO A 36 11.47 -5.36 -3.72
CA PRO A 36 10.22 -5.51 -4.45
C PRO A 36 9.83 -4.20 -5.12
N ASN A 37 9.35 -4.26 -6.37
CA ASN A 37 8.89 -3.08 -7.11
C ASN A 37 7.85 -2.26 -6.33
N GLU A 38 7.02 -2.92 -5.51
CA GLU A 38 6.06 -2.27 -4.62
C GLU A 38 6.74 -1.30 -3.65
N SER A 39 7.89 -1.67 -3.06
CA SER A 39 8.61 -0.80 -2.12
C SER A 39 9.16 0.46 -2.81
N LEU A 40 9.70 0.32 -4.02
CA LEU A 40 10.21 1.44 -4.83
C LEU A 40 9.06 2.36 -5.27
N ALA A 41 7.95 1.77 -5.73
CA ALA A 41 6.76 2.52 -6.12
C ALA A 41 6.16 3.29 -4.94
N LEU A 42 6.04 2.69 -3.76
CA LEU A 42 5.52 3.36 -2.56
C LEU A 42 6.39 4.56 -2.17
N ARG A 43 7.72 4.43 -2.18
CA ARG A 43 8.64 5.55 -1.93
C ARG A 43 8.44 6.67 -2.95
N PHE A 44 8.46 6.32 -4.23
CA PHE A 44 8.28 7.28 -5.32
C PHE A 44 6.94 8.04 -5.24
N ILE A 45 5.84 7.33 -5.00
CA ILE A 45 4.50 7.94 -4.86
C ILE A 45 4.44 8.86 -3.64
N LYS A 46 4.99 8.43 -2.50
CA LYS A 46 5.00 9.23 -1.26
C LYS A 46 5.79 10.54 -1.44
N GLU A 47 6.91 10.49 -2.14
CA GLU A 47 7.79 11.65 -2.38
C GLU A 47 7.20 12.65 -3.38
N ASN A 48 6.39 12.19 -4.33
CA ASN A 48 5.96 13.01 -5.48
C ASN A 48 4.47 13.35 -5.50
N THR A 49 3.68 12.87 -4.53
CA THR A 49 2.23 13.10 -4.48
C THR A 49 1.74 13.34 -3.05
N THR A 50 0.50 13.82 -2.92
CA THR A 50 -0.19 13.93 -1.63
C THR A 50 -0.97 12.67 -1.25
N ILE A 51 -0.82 11.58 -2.02
CA ILE A 51 -1.57 10.35 -1.80
C ILE A 51 -1.08 9.71 -0.49
N PRO A 52 -1.99 9.37 0.45
CA PRO A 52 -1.64 8.78 1.73
C PRO A 52 -1.28 7.29 1.56
N VAL A 53 -0.09 7.02 1.03
CA VAL A 53 0.49 5.66 0.97
C VAL A 53 1.36 5.38 2.20
N PRO A 54 1.51 4.10 2.61
CA PRO A 54 2.38 3.71 3.73
C PRO A 54 3.84 4.12 3.51
N ALA A 55 4.48 4.65 4.54
CA ALA A 55 5.93 4.88 4.50
C ALA A 55 6.69 3.55 4.57
N VAL A 56 7.58 3.29 3.61
CA VAL A 56 8.44 2.10 3.61
C VAL A 56 9.60 2.29 4.59
N ILE A 57 9.64 1.44 5.62
CA ILE A 57 10.68 1.44 6.67
C ILE A 57 11.87 0.62 6.19
N SER A 58 11.63 -0.59 5.70
CA SER A 58 12.67 -1.46 5.12
C SER A 58 12.08 -2.41 4.07
N SER A 59 12.94 -2.90 3.17
CA SER A 59 12.58 -3.85 2.13
C SER A 59 13.73 -4.79 1.85
N ASP A 60 13.41 -6.02 1.46
CA ASP A 60 14.33 -7.06 1.02
C ASP A 60 13.63 -7.91 -0.05
N TRP A 61 14.34 -8.80 -0.73
CA TRP A 61 13.85 -9.54 -1.91
C TRP A 61 12.54 -10.32 -1.65
N ASP A 62 12.27 -10.72 -0.41
CA ASP A 62 11.10 -11.49 0.03
C ASP A 62 10.12 -10.73 0.95
N ARG A 63 10.43 -9.48 1.36
CA ARG A 63 9.62 -8.74 2.36
C ARG A 63 9.65 -7.22 2.20
N ILE A 64 8.59 -6.57 2.69
CA ILE A 64 8.49 -5.12 2.81
C ILE A 64 7.88 -4.80 4.17
N THR A 65 8.61 -4.03 4.98
CA THR A 65 8.11 -3.48 6.24
C THR A 65 7.75 -2.01 6.03
N MET A 66 6.53 -1.64 6.39
CA MET A 66 5.98 -0.30 6.17
C MET A 66 5.08 0.11 7.33
N GLU A 67 4.77 1.39 7.41
CA GLU A 67 3.77 1.96 8.32
C GLU A 67 2.42 1.22 8.20
N TYR A 68 1.78 0.94 9.32
CA TYR A 68 0.38 0.50 9.34
C TYR A 68 -0.52 1.73 9.26
N ILE A 69 -1.36 1.81 8.22
CA ILE A 69 -2.40 2.83 8.14
C ILE A 69 -3.69 2.26 8.69
N GLU A 70 -4.12 2.79 9.84
CA GLU A 70 -5.43 2.46 10.39
C GLU A 70 -6.54 3.08 9.55
N GLY A 71 -7.57 2.30 9.24
CA GLY A 71 -8.70 2.77 8.47
C GLY A 71 -9.70 1.66 8.14
N GLN A 72 -10.83 2.08 7.60
CA GLN A 72 -11.88 1.20 7.10
C GLN A 72 -11.78 1.10 5.57
N THR A 73 -11.99 -0.09 5.02
CA THR A 73 -11.99 -0.22 3.56
C THR A 73 -13.22 0.46 2.97
N LEU A 74 -13.11 0.99 1.74
CA LEU A 74 -14.28 1.55 1.05
C LEU A 74 -15.40 0.52 0.91
N LYS A 75 -15.10 -0.78 0.75
CA LYS A 75 -16.11 -1.84 0.69
C LYS A 75 -16.98 -1.89 1.94
N GLU A 76 -16.38 -1.74 3.11
CA GLU A 76 -17.08 -1.78 4.40
C GLU A 76 -17.81 -0.46 4.68
N ALA A 77 -17.20 0.68 4.33
CA ALA A 77 -17.78 2.00 4.57
C ALA A 77 -18.91 2.33 3.58
N TRP A 78 -18.83 1.89 2.31
CA TRP A 78 -19.72 2.34 1.23
C TRP A 78 -21.22 2.32 1.58
N PRO A 79 -21.76 1.25 2.21
CA PRO A 79 -23.19 1.16 2.52
C PRO A 79 -23.69 2.24 3.49
N THR A 80 -22.84 2.76 4.36
CA THR A 80 -23.23 3.74 5.40
C THR A 80 -23.03 5.20 4.98
N LEU A 81 -22.31 5.44 3.88
CA LEU A 81 -22.01 6.78 3.39
C LEU A 81 -23.21 7.44 2.71
N THR A 82 -23.39 8.73 2.97
CA THR A 82 -24.37 9.57 2.27
C THR A 82 -23.95 9.81 0.81
N PRO A 83 -24.88 10.21 -0.08
CA PRO A 83 -24.54 10.58 -1.45
C PRO A 83 -23.46 11.65 -1.57
N ASP A 84 -23.46 12.64 -0.68
CA ASP A 84 -22.47 13.72 -0.66
C ASP A 84 -21.08 13.20 -0.26
N GLN A 85 -20.99 12.38 0.78
CA GLN A 85 -19.73 11.75 1.20
C GLN A 85 -19.13 10.86 0.11
N ARG A 86 -19.97 10.09 -0.60
CA ARG A 86 -19.51 9.30 -1.75
C ARG A 86 -18.97 10.19 -2.86
N SER A 87 -19.62 11.33 -3.11
CA SER A 87 -19.18 12.29 -4.12
C SER A 87 -17.84 12.94 -3.76
N GLU A 88 -17.63 13.27 -2.49
CA GLU A 88 -16.34 13.76 -1.97
C GLU A 88 -15.22 12.73 -2.12
N ILE A 89 -15.48 11.46 -1.77
CA ILE A 89 -14.51 10.37 -1.96
C ILE A 89 -14.16 10.19 -3.43
N LEU A 90 -15.15 10.21 -4.32
CA LEU A 90 -14.91 10.09 -5.77
C LEU A 90 -14.09 11.27 -6.30
N ALA A 91 -14.35 12.49 -5.83
CA ALA A 91 -13.54 13.66 -6.17
C ALA A 91 -12.09 13.49 -5.70
N GLN A 92 -11.88 13.03 -4.46
CA GLN A 92 -10.55 12.77 -3.93
C GLN A 92 -9.80 11.68 -4.73
N LEU A 93 -10.46 10.57 -5.05
CA LEU A 93 -9.87 9.49 -5.86
C LEU A 93 -9.51 9.96 -7.27
N ARG A 94 -10.37 10.77 -7.90
CA ARG A 94 -10.07 11.40 -9.19
C ARG A 94 -8.81 12.24 -9.10
N ASP A 95 -8.67 13.03 -8.05
CA ASP A 95 -7.53 13.92 -7.86
C ASP A 95 -6.24 13.11 -7.58
N TYR A 96 -6.30 12.00 -6.83
CA TYR A 96 -5.18 11.07 -6.67
C TYR A 96 -4.75 10.43 -7.99
N ILE A 97 -5.70 9.98 -8.81
CA ILE A 97 -5.38 9.44 -10.15
C ILE A 97 -4.75 10.52 -11.04
N ALA A 98 -5.24 11.75 -10.98
CA ALA A 98 -4.67 12.87 -11.72
C ALA A 98 -3.23 13.19 -11.26
N GLN A 99 -2.94 13.08 -9.96
CA GLN A 99 -1.57 13.18 -9.45
C GLN A 99 -0.68 12.08 -10.02
N MET A 100 -1.08 10.81 -9.95
CA MET A 100 -0.29 9.71 -10.50
C MET A 100 -0.03 9.87 -12.01
N ARG A 101 -1.02 10.33 -12.78
CA ARG A 101 -0.87 10.55 -14.24
C ARG A 101 0.06 11.70 -14.59
N ARG A 102 0.28 12.66 -13.67
CA ARG A 102 1.23 13.75 -13.85
C ARG A 102 2.67 13.32 -13.59
N LEU A 103 2.89 12.19 -12.93
CA LEU A 103 4.21 11.60 -12.79
C LEU A 103 4.63 11.08 -14.16
N GLY A 104 5.54 11.80 -14.81
CA GLY A 104 6.17 11.34 -16.05
C GLY A 104 7.11 10.18 -15.77
N GLY A 105 7.26 9.27 -16.72
CA GLY A 105 8.38 8.33 -16.69
C GLY A 105 9.68 9.11 -16.70
N ILE A 106 10.61 8.78 -15.81
CA ILE A 106 12.01 9.19 -15.96
C ILE A 106 12.52 8.36 -17.14
N TYR A 107 12.53 8.96 -18.33
CA TYR A 107 13.19 8.39 -19.51
C TYR A 107 14.67 8.72 -19.49
#